data_AF-A0AAU1KVG8-F1
#
_entry.id   AF-A0AAU1KVG8-F1
#
_cell.length_a   1.000
_cell.length_b   1.000
_cell.length_c   1.000
_cell.angle_alpha   90.00
_cell.angle_beta   90.00
_cell.angle_gamma   90.00
#
_symmetry.space_group_name_H-M   'P 1'
#
loop_
_entity.id
_entity.type
_entity.pdbx_description
1 polymer ?
#
loop_
_entity_poly.entity_id
_entity_poly.type
_entity_poly.pdbx_seq_one_letter_code
_entity_poly.pdbx_strand_id
1 'polypeptide(L)'
;MGGQEVPRYSQIVAELRQRIETGELAQGDRVPSTREITRQWGVAMATATKVLTELRREGTVRTIPGVGTVVAAPSRPVRASRPSAAARAGGPSEASSVQGALTLGRIVGAAVTVADTEGLAAVSMRRVAAELGVATMSLYRHVADKDDLLTQMMDGVMAEHPLPAEPPEGWRKAIELAARQLWDLFRRHPWLAPALSVTRPQMITSALPYSEWMLATLHTHGLDLRSAFTAHLTLLNYARGIAVNLEAEREAEAHSGLDSEEWMDTQEPALLAILGTGRFPVLSRLATAGYDLDLDALFEFGLQRLLDGLAALLNENSAD
;
A
#
# COMPACT_ATOMS: atom_id res chain seq x y z
N MET A 1 -36.45 2.23 -36.69
CA MET A 1 -35.93 0.97 -36.11
C MET A 1 -34.41 0.97 -36.26
N GLY A 2 -33.70 1.60 -35.32
CA GLY A 2 -32.24 1.63 -35.32
C GLY A 2 -31.70 0.39 -34.63
N GLY A 3 -31.23 -0.59 -35.40
CA GLY A 3 -30.54 -1.75 -34.85
C GLY A 3 -29.26 -1.27 -34.18
N GLN A 4 -29.21 -1.33 -32.85
CA GLN A 4 -27.96 -1.14 -32.13
C GLN A 4 -27.05 -2.32 -32.46
N GLU A 5 -26.06 -2.08 -33.32
CA GLU A 5 -24.97 -3.02 -33.56
C GLU A 5 -24.36 -3.43 -32.21
N VAL A 6 -24.34 -4.74 -31.95
CA VAL A 6 -23.74 -5.29 -30.74
C VAL A 6 -22.31 -4.77 -30.63
N PRO A 7 -21.91 -4.12 -29.52
CA PRO A 7 -20.57 -3.55 -29.38
C PRO A 7 -19.48 -4.58 -29.66
N ARG A 8 -18.44 -4.19 -30.41
CA ARG A 8 -17.35 -5.10 -30.84
C ARG A 8 -16.74 -5.93 -29.70
N TYR A 9 -16.62 -5.39 -28.50
CA TYR A 9 -16.10 -6.15 -27.36
C TYR A 9 -17.03 -7.30 -26.94
N SER A 10 -18.35 -7.12 -27.00
CA SER A 10 -19.34 -8.15 -26.63
C SER A 10 -19.33 -9.31 -27.63
N GLN A 11 -19.06 -9.05 -28.91
CA GLN A 11 -18.88 -10.09 -29.93
C GLN A 11 -17.65 -10.96 -29.61
N ILE A 12 -16.53 -10.34 -29.25
CA ILE A 12 -15.27 -11.05 -28.91
C ILE A 12 -15.45 -11.87 -27.62
N VAL A 13 -16.15 -11.33 -26.62
CA VAL A 13 -16.47 -12.07 -25.38
C VAL A 13 -17.32 -13.31 -25.70
N ALA A 14 -18.36 -13.18 -26.52
CA ALA A 14 -19.23 -14.29 -26.89
C ALA A 14 -18.47 -15.39 -27.65
N GLU A 15 -17.57 -15.00 -28.57
CA GLU A 15 -16.75 -15.93 -29.33
C GLU A 15 -15.74 -16.67 -28.43
N LEU A 16 -15.03 -15.97 -27.56
CA LEU A 16 -14.12 -16.62 -26.61
C LEU A 16 -14.85 -17.53 -25.63
N ARG A 17 -16.07 -17.16 -25.20
CA ARG A 17 -16.92 -18.01 -24.37
C ARG A 17 -17.32 -19.29 -25.10
N GLN A 18 -17.76 -19.17 -26.35
CA GLN A 18 -18.15 -20.32 -27.16
C GLN A 18 -16.98 -21.30 -27.31
N ARG A 19 -15.75 -20.81 -27.54
CA ARG A 19 -14.54 -21.66 -27.63
C ARG A 19 -14.21 -22.38 -26.34
N ILE A 20 -14.55 -21.80 -25.19
CA ILE A 20 -14.39 -22.45 -23.88
C ILE A 20 -15.48 -23.51 -23.69
N GLU A 21 -16.73 -23.19 -24.05
CA GLU A 21 -17.88 -24.10 -23.93
C GLU A 21 -17.79 -25.30 -24.87
N THR A 22 -17.27 -25.12 -26.08
CA THR A 22 -17.04 -26.21 -27.05
C THR A 22 -15.79 -27.02 -26.74
N GLY A 23 -14.96 -26.59 -25.79
CA GLY A 23 -13.72 -27.26 -25.40
C GLY A 23 -12.53 -27.01 -26.32
N GLU A 24 -12.62 -26.06 -27.26
CA GLU A 24 -11.47 -25.60 -28.06
C GLU A 24 -10.40 -24.92 -27.21
N LEU A 25 -10.81 -24.32 -26.08
CA LEU A 25 -9.95 -23.85 -25.03
C LEU A 25 -10.27 -24.66 -23.77
N ALA A 26 -9.45 -25.66 -23.49
CA ALA A 26 -9.65 -26.54 -22.35
C ALA A 26 -9.28 -25.83 -21.05
N GLN A 27 -9.70 -26.42 -19.92
CA GLN A 27 -9.36 -25.92 -18.60
C GLN A 27 -7.85 -25.79 -18.43
N GLY A 28 -7.40 -24.61 -17.99
CA GLY A 28 -5.98 -24.32 -17.83
C GLY A 28 -5.28 -23.85 -19.10
N ASP A 29 -5.92 -23.94 -20.27
CA ASP A 29 -5.38 -23.38 -21.49
C ASP A 29 -5.33 -21.86 -21.42
N ARG A 30 -4.31 -21.29 -22.05
CA ARG A 30 -4.10 -19.86 -22.12
C ARG A 30 -5.11 -19.24 -23.09
N VAL A 31 -5.92 -18.32 -22.60
CA VAL A 31 -6.72 -17.43 -23.46
C VAL A 31 -5.82 -16.34 -24.05
N PRO A 32 -6.15 -15.82 -25.25
CA PRO A 32 -5.38 -14.76 -25.89
C PRO A 32 -5.12 -13.57 -24.97
N SER A 33 -3.86 -13.11 -24.94
CA SER A 33 -3.46 -11.90 -24.22
C SER A 33 -4.06 -10.65 -24.86
N THR A 34 -4.03 -9.52 -24.14
CA THR A 34 -4.52 -8.22 -24.66
C THR A 34 -3.90 -7.87 -26.02
N ARG A 35 -2.59 -8.08 -26.18
CA ARG A 35 -1.87 -7.84 -27.43
C ARG A 35 -2.32 -8.78 -28.56
N GLU A 36 -2.63 -10.03 -28.25
CA GLU A 36 -3.14 -11.01 -29.23
C GLU A 36 -4.57 -10.69 -29.64
N ILE A 37 -5.43 -10.27 -28.71
CA ILE A 37 -6.79 -9.83 -29.00
C ILE A 37 -6.79 -8.59 -29.91
N THR A 38 -5.93 -7.61 -29.63
CA THR A 38 -5.76 -6.43 -30.49
C THR A 38 -5.32 -6.81 -31.90
N ARG A 39 -4.37 -7.73 -32.06
CA ARG A 39 -3.87 -8.17 -33.37
C ARG A 39 -4.89 -8.98 -34.16
N GLN A 40 -5.61 -9.89 -33.49
CA GLN A 40 -6.49 -10.85 -34.14
C GLN A 40 -7.85 -10.24 -34.51
N TRP A 41 -8.41 -9.34 -33.69
CA TRP A 41 -9.70 -8.71 -33.95
C TRP A 41 -9.59 -7.22 -34.37
N GLY A 42 -8.37 -6.68 -34.49
CA GLY A 42 -8.15 -5.29 -34.94
C GLY A 42 -8.71 -4.22 -34.00
N VAL A 43 -8.77 -4.50 -32.70
CA VAL A 43 -9.38 -3.61 -31.69
C VAL A 43 -8.34 -2.87 -30.85
N ALA A 44 -8.71 -1.68 -30.35
CA ALA A 44 -7.87 -0.92 -29.42
C ALA A 44 -7.56 -1.71 -28.13
N MET A 45 -6.39 -1.46 -27.53
CA MET A 45 -5.94 -2.12 -26.29
C MET A 45 -6.93 -1.99 -25.12
N ALA A 46 -7.61 -0.85 -25.00
CA ALA A 46 -8.65 -0.64 -23.99
C ALA A 46 -9.85 -1.60 -24.18
N THR A 47 -10.23 -1.87 -25.45
CA THR A 47 -11.27 -2.83 -25.81
C THR A 47 -10.84 -4.26 -25.49
N ALA A 48 -9.60 -4.64 -25.81
CA ALA A 48 -9.04 -5.95 -25.47
C ALA A 48 -8.96 -6.19 -23.94
N THR A 49 -8.63 -5.14 -23.19
CA THR A 49 -8.62 -5.18 -21.71
C THR A 49 -10.04 -5.36 -21.16
N LYS A 50 -11.03 -4.69 -21.76
CA LYS A 50 -12.45 -4.83 -21.41
C LYS A 50 -12.97 -6.25 -21.66
N VAL A 51 -12.58 -6.89 -22.77
CA VAL A 51 -12.93 -8.30 -23.08
C VAL A 51 -12.44 -9.25 -21.99
N LEU A 52 -11.16 -9.18 -21.61
CA LEU A 52 -10.60 -10.05 -20.57
C LEU A 52 -11.17 -9.76 -19.18
N THR A 53 -11.53 -8.50 -18.91
CA THR A 53 -12.17 -8.11 -17.65
C THR A 53 -13.57 -8.70 -17.54
N GLU A 54 -14.34 -8.70 -18.63
CA GLU A 54 -15.68 -9.29 -18.66
C GLU A 54 -15.64 -10.81 -18.47
N LEU A 55 -14.75 -11.52 -19.19
CA LEU A 55 -14.57 -12.96 -19.04
C LEU A 55 -14.10 -13.35 -17.62
N ARG A 56 -13.30 -12.51 -16.96
CA ARG A 56 -12.92 -12.70 -15.55
C ARG A 56 -14.11 -12.50 -14.61
N ARG A 57 -14.92 -11.47 -14.85
CA ARG A 57 -16.13 -11.19 -14.05
C ARG A 57 -17.13 -12.34 -14.12
N GLU A 58 -17.23 -13.00 -15.27
CA GLU A 58 -18.07 -14.19 -15.47
C GLU A 58 -17.49 -15.47 -14.84
N GLY A 59 -16.26 -15.42 -14.34
CA GLY A 59 -15.58 -16.58 -13.75
C GLY A 59 -15.12 -17.61 -14.79
N THR A 60 -15.19 -17.30 -16.09
CA THR A 60 -14.83 -18.20 -17.19
C THR A 60 -13.31 -18.27 -17.39
N VAL A 61 -12.58 -17.24 -16.98
CA VAL A 61 -11.11 -17.18 -17.06
C VAL A 61 -10.49 -16.57 -15.80
N ARG A 62 -9.25 -16.93 -15.48
CA ARG A 62 -8.46 -16.39 -14.37
C ARG A 62 -7.06 -16.01 -14.82
N THR A 63 -6.47 -14.98 -14.23
CA THR A 63 -5.08 -14.58 -14.56
C THR A 63 -4.10 -15.27 -13.63
N ILE A 64 -3.10 -15.94 -14.21
CA ILE A 64 -1.97 -16.57 -13.52
C ILE A 64 -0.72 -15.73 -13.79
N PRO A 65 -0.08 -15.14 -12.76
CA PRO A 65 1.17 -14.39 -12.93
C PRO A 65 2.25 -15.22 -13.63
N GLY A 66 2.89 -14.65 -14.66
CA GLY A 66 3.92 -15.32 -15.48
C GLY A 66 3.39 -16.23 -16.61
N VAL A 67 2.13 -16.67 -16.54
CA VAL A 67 1.53 -17.58 -17.54
C VAL A 67 0.52 -16.86 -18.44
N GLY A 68 -0.15 -15.83 -17.92
CA GLY A 68 -1.20 -15.08 -18.60
C GLY A 68 -2.59 -15.44 -18.10
N THR A 69 -3.63 -15.08 -18.87
CA THR A 69 -5.01 -15.44 -18.54
C THR A 69 -5.29 -16.87 -19.03
N VAL A 70 -5.90 -17.72 -18.21
CA VAL A 70 -6.23 -19.11 -18.52
C VAL A 70 -7.70 -19.42 -18.23
N VAL A 71 -8.26 -20.45 -18.86
CA VAL A 71 -9.64 -20.92 -18.63
C VAL A 71 -9.81 -21.45 -17.19
N ALA A 72 -10.86 -21.02 -16.51
CA ALA A 72 -11.17 -21.39 -15.13
C ALA A 72 -11.94 -22.73 -15.01
N ALA A 73 -11.87 -23.37 -13.84
CA ALA A 73 -12.58 -24.62 -13.57
C ALA A 73 -14.06 -24.35 -13.24
N PRO A 74 -15.03 -25.13 -13.75
CA PRO A 74 -16.41 -25.03 -13.28
C PRO A 74 -16.51 -25.50 -11.82
N SER A 75 -16.96 -24.62 -10.93
CA SER A 75 -17.22 -24.90 -9.53
C SER A 75 -18.33 -25.95 -9.39
N ARG A 76 -17.98 -27.18 -8.98
CA ARG A 76 -18.96 -28.23 -8.69
C ARG A 76 -19.40 -28.13 -7.21
N PRO A 77 -20.70 -28.11 -6.89
CA PRO A 77 -21.15 -28.02 -5.50
C PRO A 77 -20.82 -29.32 -4.76
N VAL A 78 -20.10 -29.18 -3.63
CA VAL A 78 -19.74 -30.30 -2.74
C VAL A 78 -20.97 -30.74 -1.96
N ARG A 79 -21.37 -31.99 -2.14
CA ARG A 79 -22.53 -32.61 -1.47
C ARG A 79 -22.11 -33.08 -0.07
N ALA A 80 -22.83 -32.63 0.95
CA ALA A 80 -22.60 -33.00 2.35
C ALA A 80 -22.72 -34.51 2.57
N SER A 81 -21.70 -35.10 3.22
CA SER A 81 -21.70 -36.50 3.67
C SER A 81 -21.78 -36.54 5.19
N ARG A 82 -22.73 -37.31 5.73
CA ARG A 82 -22.93 -37.54 7.16
C ARG A 82 -21.81 -38.39 7.76
N PRO A 83 -21.44 -38.21 9.05
CA PRO A 83 -20.42 -39.04 9.69
C PRO A 83 -21.00 -40.37 10.18
N SER A 84 -20.27 -41.46 9.95
CA SER A 84 -20.48 -42.76 10.58
C SER A 84 -19.45 -42.95 11.70
N ALA A 85 -19.92 -43.42 12.85
CA ALA A 85 -19.13 -43.71 14.03
C ALA A 85 -18.46 -45.10 13.92
N ALA A 86 -17.17 -45.18 14.27
CA ALA A 86 -16.59 -46.28 15.05
C ALA A 86 -15.12 -46.02 15.39
N ALA A 87 -14.81 -46.21 16.66
CA ALA A 87 -13.52 -46.19 17.36
C ALA A 87 -12.52 -47.27 16.83
N ARG A 88 -11.20 -47.31 17.08
CA ARG A 88 -10.39 -46.99 18.27
C ARG A 88 -8.88 -46.86 17.91
N ALA A 89 -8.18 -46.16 18.81
CA ALA A 89 -6.83 -46.41 19.37
C ALA A 89 -5.56 -46.16 18.52
N GLY A 90 -4.73 -45.24 19.03
CA GLY A 90 -3.31 -45.09 18.66
C GLY A 90 -2.87 -43.62 18.62
N GLY A 91 -2.55 -43.02 19.78
CA GLY A 91 -2.08 -41.63 19.85
C GLY A 91 -0.71 -41.43 19.20
N PRO A 92 -0.46 -40.22 18.67
CA PRO A 92 0.62 -39.43 19.24
C PRO A 92 0.24 -37.95 19.48
N SER A 93 0.70 -37.45 20.63
CA SER A 93 1.10 -36.07 20.91
C SER A 93 0.09 -34.93 20.68
N GLU A 94 -0.65 -34.58 21.73
CA GLU A 94 -1.42 -33.33 21.86
C GLU A 94 -0.54 -32.07 21.99
N ALA A 95 0.78 -32.16 21.80
CA ALA A 95 1.68 -31.00 21.84
C ALA A 95 1.75 -30.21 20.51
N SER A 96 1.15 -30.71 19.41
CA SER A 96 1.27 -30.10 18.08
C SER A 96 -0.02 -29.42 17.58
N SER A 97 -1.12 -29.47 18.32
CA SER A 97 -2.43 -28.91 17.90
C SER A 97 -2.71 -27.49 18.40
N VAL A 98 -1.74 -26.87 19.10
CA VAL A 98 -1.78 -25.45 19.53
C VAL A 98 -0.84 -24.57 18.68
N GLN A 99 0.01 -25.16 17.84
CA GLN A 99 0.73 -24.50 16.75
C GLN A 99 -0.05 -24.67 15.44
N GLY A 100 -0.85 -23.76 14.93
CA GLY A 100 -1.34 -22.46 15.34
C GLY A 100 -2.30 -22.13 14.20
N ALA A 101 -3.59 -21.97 14.47
CA ALA A 101 -4.56 -21.70 13.42
C ALA A 101 -4.09 -20.47 12.61
N LEU A 102 -4.22 -20.56 11.28
CA LEU A 102 -3.98 -19.41 10.43
C LEU A 102 -5.09 -18.38 10.72
N THR A 103 -4.70 -17.19 11.16
CA THR A 103 -5.62 -16.08 11.43
C THR A 103 -5.26 -14.88 10.56
N LEU A 104 -6.22 -13.97 10.34
CA LEU A 104 -5.96 -12.75 9.60
C LEU A 104 -4.81 -11.94 10.22
N GLY A 105 -4.82 -11.76 11.55
CA GLY A 105 -3.76 -11.04 12.25
C GLY A 105 -2.36 -11.66 12.06
N ARG A 106 -2.25 -13.00 12.02
CA ARG A 106 -0.96 -13.67 11.73
C ARG A 106 -0.52 -13.44 10.28
N ILE A 107 -1.45 -13.45 9.33
CA ILE A 107 -1.16 -13.15 7.92
C ILE A 107 -0.67 -11.72 7.77
N VAL A 108 -1.39 -10.76 8.36
CA VAL A 108 -1.05 -9.34 8.33
C VAL A 108 0.30 -9.10 8.98
N GLY A 109 0.55 -9.61 10.18
CA GLY A 109 1.82 -9.45 10.88
C GLY A 109 3.02 -10.01 10.10
N ALA A 110 2.85 -11.18 9.47
CA ALA A 110 3.90 -11.73 8.59
C ALA A 110 4.11 -10.89 7.34
N ALA A 111 3.04 -10.35 6.74
CA ALA A 111 3.15 -9.47 5.59
C ALA A 111 3.83 -8.14 5.93
N VAL A 112 3.53 -7.55 7.09
CA VAL A 112 4.20 -6.36 7.63
C VAL A 112 5.68 -6.66 7.88
N THR A 113 6.00 -7.80 8.49
CA THR A 113 7.41 -8.22 8.70
C THR A 113 8.17 -8.31 7.38
N VAL A 114 7.57 -8.90 6.35
CA VAL A 114 8.18 -8.94 5.00
C VAL A 114 8.35 -7.53 4.44
N ALA A 115 7.36 -6.65 4.58
CA ALA A 115 7.43 -5.29 4.07
C ALA A 115 8.50 -4.44 4.79
N ASP A 116 8.63 -4.57 6.12
CA ASP A 116 9.63 -3.84 6.91
C ASP A 116 11.06 -4.28 6.58
N THR A 117 11.25 -5.57 6.28
CA THR A 117 12.57 -6.17 6.07
C THR A 117 13.02 -6.16 4.61
N GLU A 118 12.11 -6.46 3.68
CA GLU A 118 12.41 -6.65 2.24
C GLU A 118 11.74 -5.60 1.33
N GLY A 119 11.01 -4.65 1.91
CA GLY A 119 10.29 -3.62 1.19
C GLY A 119 8.93 -4.09 0.65
N LEU A 120 8.10 -3.13 0.25
CA LEU A 120 6.72 -3.42 -0.18
C LEU A 120 6.65 -4.29 -1.44
N ALA A 121 7.64 -4.16 -2.32
CA ALA A 121 7.71 -4.91 -3.57
C ALA A 121 7.82 -6.42 -3.35
N ALA A 122 8.48 -6.84 -2.26
CA ALA A 122 8.65 -8.26 -1.89
C ALA A 122 7.35 -8.90 -1.39
N VAL A 123 6.40 -8.09 -0.90
CA VAL A 123 5.12 -8.59 -0.38
C VAL A 123 4.32 -9.24 -1.50
N SER A 124 4.25 -10.57 -1.44
CA SER A 124 3.44 -11.38 -2.35
C SER A 124 2.78 -12.51 -1.57
N MET A 125 1.63 -12.99 -2.05
CA MET A 125 0.91 -14.11 -1.43
C MET A 125 1.81 -15.33 -1.21
N ARG A 126 2.76 -15.58 -2.13
CA ARG A 126 3.72 -16.67 -2.02
C ARG A 126 4.79 -16.39 -0.96
N ARG A 127 5.37 -15.19 -0.95
CA ARG A 127 6.41 -14.80 0.03
C ARG A 127 5.87 -14.81 1.46
N VAL A 128 4.65 -14.30 1.67
CA VAL A 128 3.97 -14.31 2.99
C VAL A 128 3.61 -15.72 3.42
N ALA A 129 3.14 -16.57 2.49
CA ALA A 129 2.87 -17.97 2.81
C ALA A 129 4.14 -18.75 3.18
N ALA A 130 5.25 -18.47 2.48
CA ALA A 130 6.56 -19.03 2.80
C ALA A 130 7.05 -18.58 4.19
N GLU A 131 6.88 -17.29 4.52
CA GLU A 131 7.18 -16.75 5.86
C GLU A 131 6.43 -17.50 6.96
N LEU A 132 5.16 -17.80 6.71
CA LEU A 132 4.29 -18.50 7.64
C LEU A 132 4.46 -20.03 7.64
N GLY A 133 5.25 -20.59 6.71
CA GLY A 133 5.38 -22.04 6.53
C GLY A 133 4.09 -22.74 6.11
N VAL A 134 3.20 -22.05 5.37
CA VAL A 134 1.90 -22.59 4.93
C VAL A 134 1.74 -22.57 3.41
N ALA A 135 0.80 -23.35 2.88
CA ALA A 135 0.44 -23.31 1.47
C ALA A 135 -0.23 -21.97 1.10
N THR A 136 0.16 -21.34 -0.02
CA THR A 136 -0.39 -20.04 -0.49
C THR A 136 -1.92 -20.03 -0.57
N MET A 137 -2.54 -21.15 -0.96
CA MET A 137 -4.00 -21.28 -1.04
C MET A 137 -4.71 -21.09 0.31
N SER A 138 -4.01 -21.26 1.43
CA SER A 138 -4.58 -21.08 2.77
C SER A 138 -4.81 -19.61 3.10
N LEU A 139 -4.00 -18.69 2.56
CA LEU A 139 -4.13 -17.25 2.82
C LEU A 139 -5.40 -16.68 2.18
N TYR A 140 -5.78 -17.17 0.99
CA TYR A 140 -6.95 -16.71 0.25
C TYR A 140 -8.30 -16.97 0.95
N ARG A 141 -8.32 -17.73 2.05
CA ARG A 141 -9.51 -17.87 2.91
C ARG A 141 -9.71 -16.66 3.82
N HIS A 142 -8.68 -15.85 4.03
CA HIS A 142 -8.67 -14.73 4.96
C HIS A 142 -8.52 -13.38 4.26
N VAL A 143 -7.83 -13.35 3.12
CA VAL A 143 -7.63 -12.14 2.30
C VAL A 143 -7.97 -12.45 0.84
N ALA A 144 -8.70 -11.56 0.17
CA ALA A 144 -9.19 -11.80 -1.19
C ALA A 144 -8.05 -11.78 -2.22
N ASP A 145 -7.15 -10.80 -2.09
CA ASP A 145 -6.03 -10.56 -2.99
C ASP A 145 -4.91 -9.75 -2.31
N LYS A 146 -3.94 -9.29 -3.09
CA LYS A 146 -2.81 -8.48 -2.60
C LYS A 146 -3.24 -7.09 -2.16
N ASP A 147 -4.25 -6.49 -2.79
CA ASP A 147 -4.70 -5.12 -2.49
C ASP A 147 -5.52 -5.11 -1.19
N ASP A 148 -6.34 -6.15 -0.98
CA ASP A 148 -7.00 -6.40 0.30
C ASP A 148 -5.95 -6.63 1.40
N LEU A 149 -4.95 -7.50 1.17
CA LEU A 149 -3.86 -7.69 2.12
C LEU A 149 -3.14 -6.38 2.46
N LEU A 150 -2.83 -5.55 1.46
CA LEU A 150 -2.21 -4.24 1.67
C LEU A 150 -3.10 -3.34 2.54
N THR A 151 -4.40 -3.30 2.26
CA THR A 151 -5.35 -2.52 3.08
C THR A 151 -5.37 -3.01 4.53
N GLN A 152 -5.37 -4.32 4.75
CA GLN A 152 -5.31 -4.92 6.09
C GLN A 152 -3.98 -4.65 6.79
N MET A 153 -2.86 -4.64 6.06
CA MET A 153 -1.55 -4.26 6.59
C MET A 153 -1.55 -2.80 7.06
N MET A 154 -2.04 -1.89 6.23
CA MET A 154 -2.15 -0.47 6.58
C MET A 154 -3.07 -0.26 7.78
N ASP A 155 -4.21 -0.95 7.83
CA ASP A 155 -5.13 -0.88 8.97
C ASP A 155 -4.49 -1.41 10.27
N GLY A 156 -3.76 -2.51 10.17
CA GLY A 156 -3.01 -3.10 11.29
C GLY A 156 -1.96 -2.14 11.87
N VAL A 157 -1.07 -1.58 11.04
CA VAL A 157 0.01 -0.69 11.53
C VAL A 157 -0.52 0.62 12.08
N MET A 158 -1.56 1.19 11.46
CA MET A 158 -2.21 2.41 11.95
C MET A 158 -2.88 2.20 13.32
N ALA A 159 -3.30 0.96 13.63
CA ALA A 159 -3.92 0.63 14.91
C ALA A 159 -2.91 0.44 16.07
N GLU A 160 -1.61 0.29 15.80
CA GLU A 160 -0.62 -0.02 16.84
C GLU A 160 -0.37 1.12 17.83
N HIS A 161 -0.53 2.36 17.39
CA HIS A 161 -0.16 3.54 18.17
C HIS A 161 -1.31 4.55 18.22
N PRO A 162 -2.39 4.26 18.98
CA PRO A 162 -3.49 5.19 19.13
C PRO A 162 -3.03 6.45 19.87
N LEU A 163 -3.50 7.61 19.40
CA LEU A 163 -3.34 8.86 20.13
C LEU A 163 -4.04 8.79 21.51
N PRO A 164 -3.56 9.54 22.52
CA PRO A 164 -4.21 9.56 23.83
C PRO A 164 -5.64 10.10 23.71
N ALA A 165 -6.56 9.51 24.47
CA ALA A 165 -7.98 9.91 24.45
C ALA A 165 -8.18 11.39 24.76
N GLU A 166 -7.38 11.93 25.69
CA GLU A 166 -7.35 13.35 26.03
C GLU A 166 -6.07 13.98 25.47
N PRO A 167 -6.18 15.03 24.64
CA PRO A 167 -5.01 15.77 24.17
C PRO A 167 -4.25 16.44 25.30
N PRO A 168 -2.90 16.54 25.20
CA PRO A 168 -2.12 17.40 26.09
C PRO A 168 -2.64 18.84 26.09
N GLU A 169 -2.45 19.54 27.21
CA GLU A 169 -2.87 20.94 27.32
C GLU A 169 -2.15 21.83 26.29
N GLY A 170 -2.95 22.48 25.44
CA GLY A 170 -2.52 23.38 24.38
C GLY A 170 -2.41 22.69 23.02
N TRP A 171 -3.12 23.24 22.03
CA TRP A 171 -3.17 22.71 20.66
C TRP A 171 -1.79 22.39 20.08
N ARG A 172 -0.79 23.25 20.29
CA ARG A 172 0.53 23.06 19.68
C ARG A 172 1.18 21.77 20.17
N LYS A 173 1.18 21.52 21.48
CA LYS A 173 1.75 20.30 22.06
C LYS A 173 1.00 19.06 21.59
N ALA A 174 -0.33 19.15 21.48
CA ALA A 174 -1.17 18.08 20.98
C ALA A 174 -0.83 17.73 19.52
N ILE A 175 -0.72 18.72 18.65
CA ILE A 175 -0.40 18.50 17.24
C ILE A 175 1.06 18.02 17.05
N GLU A 176 2.01 18.52 17.83
CA GLU A 176 3.39 17.99 17.84
C GLU A 176 3.43 16.52 18.21
N LEU A 177 2.68 16.11 19.24
CA LEU A 177 2.57 14.71 19.66
C LEU A 177 2.03 13.83 18.52
N ALA A 178 0.95 14.26 17.87
CA ALA A 178 0.34 13.50 16.78
C ALA A 178 1.26 13.39 15.56
N ALA A 179 1.88 14.51 15.16
CA ALA A 179 2.80 14.53 14.03
C ALA A 179 4.04 13.65 14.26
N ARG A 180 4.63 13.68 15.46
CA ARG A 180 5.79 12.84 15.82
C ARG A 180 5.41 11.36 15.87
N GLN A 181 4.25 11.00 16.39
CA GLN A 181 3.79 9.61 16.36
C GLN A 181 3.57 9.10 14.94
N LEU A 182 3.03 9.93 14.05
CA LEU A 182 2.90 9.59 12.63
C LEU A 182 4.28 9.44 11.96
N TRP A 183 5.23 10.31 12.28
CA TRP A 183 6.61 10.22 11.82
C TRP A 183 7.28 8.92 12.30
N ASP A 184 7.16 8.58 13.58
CA ASP A 184 7.67 7.34 14.16
C ASP A 184 7.05 6.10 13.50
N LEU A 185 5.76 6.16 13.15
CA LEU A 185 5.09 5.09 12.41
C LEU A 185 5.71 4.91 11.02
N PHE A 186 5.96 6.00 10.29
CA PHE A 186 6.64 5.92 9.00
C PHE A 186 8.08 5.42 9.10
N ARG A 187 8.80 5.80 10.16
CA ARG A 187 10.15 5.28 10.40
C ARG A 187 10.15 3.78 10.68
N ARG A 188 9.16 3.29 11.43
CA ARG A 188 9.01 1.86 11.73
C ARG A 188 8.54 1.05 10.52
N HIS A 189 7.71 1.65 9.67
CA HIS A 189 7.16 1.02 8.47
C HIS A 189 7.39 1.90 7.23
N PRO A 190 8.62 1.97 6.69
CA PRO A 190 8.98 2.87 5.58
C PRO A 190 8.09 2.73 4.34
N TRP A 191 7.60 1.52 4.06
CA TRP A 191 6.68 1.22 2.97
C TRP A 191 5.30 1.90 3.08
N LEU A 192 4.90 2.35 4.27
CA LEU A 192 3.56 2.92 4.49
C LEU A 192 3.38 4.28 3.80
N ALA A 193 4.39 5.15 3.86
CA ALA A 193 4.34 6.49 3.27
C ALA A 193 4.06 6.47 1.75
N PRO A 194 4.79 5.70 0.92
CA PRO A 194 4.48 5.61 -0.51
C PRO A 194 3.16 4.87 -0.80
N ALA A 195 2.74 3.93 0.06
CA ALA A 195 1.48 3.21 -0.11
C ALA A 195 0.22 4.07 0.16
N LEU A 196 0.33 5.07 1.03
CA LEU A 196 -0.77 6.00 1.33
C LEU A 196 -1.06 6.91 0.13
N SER A 197 -2.33 7.01 -0.25
CA SER A 197 -2.81 7.92 -1.29
C SER A 197 -3.82 8.91 -0.71
N VAL A 198 -3.50 10.21 -0.77
CA VAL A 198 -4.42 11.28 -0.34
C VAL A 198 -5.48 11.57 -1.41
N THR A 199 -5.17 11.31 -2.69
CA THR A 199 -6.09 11.58 -3.81
C THR A 199 -7.02 10.41 -4.13
N ARG A 200 -6.65 9.20 -3.72
CA ARG A 200 -7.44 7.97 -3.86
C ARG A 200 -7.28 7.12 -2.60
N PRO A 201 -7.78 7.60 -1.44
CA PRO A 201 -7.56 6.92 -0.17
C PRO A 201 -8.26 5.57 -0.16
N GLN A 202 -7.53 4.54 0.27
CA GLN A 202 -8.12 3.30 0.73
C GLN A 202 -8.93 3.58 2.00
N MET A 203 -10.00 2.82 2.22
CA MET A 203 -10.77 2.89 3.45
C MET A 203 -10.00 2.17 4.57
N ILE A 204 -9.16 2.93 5.27
CA ILE A 204 -8.39 2.47 6.42
C ILE A 204 -9.13 2.97 7.67
N THR A 205 -9.83 2.06 8.36
CA THR A 205 -10.73 2.43 9.45
C THR A 205 -9.94 2.89 10.67
N SER A 206 -8.80 2.26 10.94
CA SER A 206 -7.92 2.62 12.05
C SER A 206 -7.21 3.97 11.90
N ALA A 207 -7.21 4.56 10.70
CA ALA A 207 -6.70 5.91 10.47
C ALA A 207 -7.72 7.02 10.87
N LEU A 208 -9.02 6.70 10.90
CA LEU A 208 -10.06 7.69 11.19
C LEU A 208 -9.96 8.30 12.60
N PRO A 209 -9.65 7.56 13.68
CA PRO A 209 -9.43 8.14 14.99
C PRO A 209 -8.32 9.20 15.01
N TYR A 210 -7.23 9.00 14.24
CA TYR A 210 -6.16 9.99 14.12
C TYR A 210 -6.68 11.28 13.47
N SER A 211 -7.42 11.17 12.36
CA SER A 211 -8.03 12.33 11.70
C SER A 211 -9.03 13.03 12.61
N GLU A 212 -9.96 12.29 13.24
CA GLU A 212 -10.95 12.84 14.16
C GLU A 212 -10.29 13.61 15.31
N TRP A 213 -9.25 13.04 15.91
CA TRP A 213 -8.51 13.65 17.02
C TRP A 213 -7.83 14.96 16.61
N MET A 214 -7.18 14.98 15.44
CA MET A 214 -6.54 16.18 14.88
C MET A 214 -7.57 17.28 14.62
N LEU A 215 -8.72 16.91 14.03
CA LEU A 215 -9.80 17.84 13.71
C LEU A 215 -10.43 18.40 14.98
N ALA A 216 -10.76 17.55 15.94
CA ALA A 216 -11.36 17.94 17.21
C ALA A 216 -10.43 18.90 17.97
N THR A 217 -9.14 18.57 18.07
CA THR A 217 -8.13 19.42 18.74
C THR A 217 -8.08 20.80 18.10
N LEU A 218 -7.94 20.89 16.79
CA LEU A 218 -7.86 22.17 16.08
C LEU A 218 -9.16 22.96 16.15
N HIS A 219 -10.29 22.28 16.07
CA HIS A 219 -11.61 22.90 16.11
C HIS A 219 -11.93 23.51 17.48
N THR A 220 -11.65 22.78 18.57
CA THR A 220 -11.82 23.29 19.95
C THR A 220 -10.98 24.53 20.21
N HIS A 221 -9.89 24.73 19.48
CA HIS A 221 -9.03 25.90 19.59
C HIS A 221 -9.35 27.04 18.62
N GLY A 222 -10.44 26.96 17.85
CA GLY A 222 -10.97 28.09 17.09
C GLY A 222 -10.81 28.03 15.57
N LEU A 223 -10.32 26.92 15.00
CA LEU A 223 -10.42 26.71 13.55
C LEU A 223 -11.80 26.19 13.16
N ASP A 224 -12.32 26.69 12.05
CA ASP A 224 -13.47 26.05 11.41
C ASP A 224 -13.08 24.65 10.88
N LEU A 225 -14.06 23.77 10.70
CA LEU A 225 -13.82 22.38 10.31
C LEU A 225 -13.10 22.23 8.96
N ARG A 226 -13.29 23.15 8.01
CA ARG A 226 -12.62 23.09 6.71
C ARG A 226 -11.15 23.43 6.87
N SER A 227 -10.84 24.49 7.61
CA SER A 227 -9.46 24.88 7.91
C SER A 227 -8.74 23.82 8.76
N ALA A 228 -9.42 23.24 9.76
CA ALA A 228 -8.89 22.14 10.58
C ALA A 228 -8.57 20.90 9.73
N PHE A 229 -9.48 20.48 8.85
CA PHE A 229 -9.24 19.34 7.95
C PHE A 229 -8.12 19.63 6.95
N THR A 230 -8.05 20.86 6.42
CA THR A 230 -6.96 21.27 5.51
C THR A 230 -5.61 21.26 6.24
N ALA A 231 -5.54 21.79 7.45
CA ALA A 231 -4.32 21.76 8.27
C ALA A 231 -3.89 20.32 8.59
N HIS A 232 -4.82 19.44 8.95
CA HIS A 232 -4.56 18.01 9.13
C HIS A 232 -3.96 17.37 7.88
N LEU A 233 -4.56 17.59 6.69
CA LEU A 233 -4.03 17.05 5.44
C LEU A 233 -2.67 17.65 5.07
N THR A 234 -2.43 18.93 5.35
CA THR A 234 -1.12 19.58 5.12
C THR A 234 -0.04 18.94 5.98
N LEU A 235 -0.29 18.74 7.28
CA LEU A 235 0.65 18.09 8.19
C LEU A 235 0.91 16.62 7.81
N LEU A 236 -0.14 15.88 7.45
CA LEU A 236 -0.03 14.51 6.94
C LEU A 236 0.83 14.46 5.67
N ASN A 237 0.58 15.33 4.68
CA ASN A 237 1.34 15.34 3.43
C ASN A 237 2.79 15.80 3.63
N TYR A 238 3.03 16.71 4.57
CA TYR A 238 4.37 17.11 4.94
C TYR A 238 5.17 15.93 5.52
N ALA A 239 4.64 15.25 6.54
CA ALA A 239 5.28 14.09 7.15
C ALA A 239 5.48 12.96 6.11
N ARG A 240 4.41 12.63 5.35
CA ARG A 240 4.46 11.63 4.28
C ARG A 240 5.50 11.99 3.21
N GLY A 241 5.57 13.26 2.81
CA GLY A 241 6.47 13.73 1.75
C GLY A 241 7.95 13.61 2.11
N ILE A 242 8.29 13.71 3.40
CA ILE A 242 9.64 13.39 3.87
C ILE A 242 9.80 11.87 3.98
N ALA A 243 8.80 11.19 4.54
CA ALA A 243 8.86 9.75 4.81
C ALA A 243 8.98 8.87 3.56
N VAL A 244 8.48 9.30 2.40
CA VAL A 244 8.68 8.54 1.14
C VAL A 244 10.16 8.36 0.79
N ASN A 245 11.05 9.22 1.28
CA ASN A 245 12.49 9.07 1.07
C ASN A 245 13.08 7.91 1.89
N LEU A 246 12.44 7.48 2.98
CA LEU A 246 12.91 6.36 3.80
C LEU A 246 12.92 5.05 3.01
N GLU A 247 11.81 4.73 2.32
CA GLU A 247 11.75 3.53 1.49
C GLU A 247 12.65 3.66 0.25
N ALA A 248 12.69 4.85 -0.37
CA ALA A 248 13.56 5.09 -1.52
C ALA A 248 15.05 4.91 -1.18
N GLU A 249 15.48 5.37 -0.01
CA GLU A 249 16.84 5.18 0.49
C GLU A 249 17.14 3.70 0.73
N ARG A 250 16.23 2.97 1.38
CA ARG A 250 16.38 1.52 1.60
C ARG A 250 16.49 0.75 0.29
N GLU A 251 15.69 1.10 -0.72
CA GLU A 251 15.78 0.50 -2.05
C GLU A 251 17.12 0.83 -2.73
N ALA A 252 17.62 2.06 -2.58
CA ALA A 252 18.90 2.48 -3.13
C ALA A 252 20.09 1.77 -2.47
N GLU A 253 20.09 1.65 -1.14
CA GLU A 253 21.09 0.92 -0.36
C GLU A 253 21.08 -0.57 -0.73
N ALA A 254 19.91 -1.20 -0.83
CA ALA A 254 19.79 -2.61 -1.21
C ALA A 254 20.33 -2.90 -2.63
N HIS A 255 20.23 -1.93 -3.55
CA HIS A 255 20.76 -2.07 -4.91
C HIS A 255 22.24 -1.72 -5.05
N SER A 256 22.72 -0.69 -4.34
CA SER A 256 24.09 -0.19 -4.47
C SER A 256 25.07 -0.81 -3.47
N GLY A 257 24.57 -1.26 -2.32
CA GLY A 257 25.35 -1.71 -1.17
C GLY A 257 26.03 -0.59 -0.39
N LEU A 258 25.68 0.68 -0.67
CA LEU A 258 26.21 1.86 0.00
C LEU A 258 25.09 2.54 0.79
N ASP A 259 25.38 3.00 1.99
CA ASP A 259 24.47 3.89 2.70
C ASP A 259 24.51 5.32 2.10
N SER A 260 23.66 6.21 2.64
CA SER A 260 23.51 7.56 2.11
C SER A 260 24.78 8.40 2.20
N GLU A 261 25.55 8.26 3.28
CA GLU A 261 26.79 9.01 3.51
C GLU A 261 27.87 8.51 2.56
N GLU A 262 28.08 7.19 2.50
CA GLU A 262 29.02 6.56 1.57
C GLU A 262 28.68 6.90 0.11
N TRP A 263 27.38 6.88 -0.25
CA TRP A 263 26.95 7.26 -1.59
C TRP A 263 27.28 8.74 -1.87
N MET A 264 27.00 9.65 -0.94
CA MET A 264 27.31 11.08 -1.09
C MET A 264 28.82 11.34 -1.24
N ASP A 265 29.67 10.62 -0.51
CA ASP A 265 31.13 10.69 -0.63
C ASP A 265 31.59 10.34 -2.07
N THR A 266 30.93 9.38 -2.72
CA THR A 266 31.24 9.06 -4.13
C THR A 266 30.87 10.18 -5.11
N GLN A 267 29.89 11.01 -4.76
CA GLN A 267 29.40 12.11 -5.60
C GLN A 267 30.11 13.45 -5.31
N GLU A 268 30.68 13.62 -4.12
CA GLU A 268 31.30 14.87 -3.66
C GLU A 268 32.30 15.47 -4.67
N PRO A 269 33.25 14.70 -5.26
CA PRO A 269 34.22 15.29 -6.19
C PRO A 269 33.56 15.89 -7.44
N ALA A 270 32.52 15.23 -7.95
CA ALA A 270 31.77 15.73 -9.11
C ALA A 270 30.97 16.99 -8.76
N LEU A 271 30.35 17.02 -7.57
CA LEU A 271 29.64 18.19 -7.07
C LEU A 271 30.58 19.38 -6.89
N LEU A 272 31.74 19.20 -6.25
CA LEU A 272 32.74 20.25 -6.06
C LEU A 272 33.27 20.81 -7.38
N ALA A 273 33.49 19.96 -8.39
CA ALA A 273 33.88 20.40 -9.73
C ALA A 273 32.81 21.32 -10.36
N ILE A 274 31.52 21.00 -10.21
CA ILE A 274 30.41 21.84 -10.70
C ILE A 274 30.32 23.15 -9.92
N LEU A 275 30.42 23.11 -8.59
CA LEU A 275 30.35 24.30 -7.73
C LEU A 275 31.54 25.24 -7.98
N GLY A 276 32.73 24.68 -8.27
CA GLY A 276 33.94 25.42 -8.64
C GLY A 276 33.83 26.23 -9.94
N THR A 277 32.81 26.00 -10.78
CA THR A 277 32.54 26.82 -11.96
C THR A 277 32.07 28.25 -11.62
N GLY A 278 31.66 28.51 -10.37
CA GLY A 278 31.13 29.79 -9.93
C GLY A 278 29.66 30.05 -10.35
N ARG A 279 29.02 29.12 -11.07
CA ARG A 279 27.62 29.25 -11.53
C ARG A 279 26.59 29.16 -10.40
N PHE A 280 26.96 28.57 -9.26
CA PHE A 280 26.06 28.28 -8.14
C PHE A 280 26.61 28.84 -6.82
N PRO A 281 26.73 30.17 -6.67
CA PRO A 281 27.44 30.78 -5.54
C PRO A 281 26.79 30.49 -4.18
N VAL A 282 25.46 30.37 -4.12
CA VAL A 282 24.76 30.06 -2.86
C VAL A 282 24.98 28.60 -2.45
N LEU A 283 24.85 27.64 -3.37
CA LEU A 283 25.10 26.22 -3.11
C LEU A 283 26.57 25.96 -2.78
N SER A 284 27.50 26.68 -3.41
CA SER A 284 28.93 26.59 -3.07
C SER A 284 29.20 26.99 -1.61
N ARG A 285 28.54 28.03 -1.11
CA ARG A 285 28.62 28.41 0.31
C ARG A 285 28.01 27.34 1.23
N LEU A 286 26.90 26.73 0.82
CA LEU A 286 26.27 25.65 1.58
C LEU A 286 27.20 24.42 1.68
N ALA A 287 27.78 23.99 0.56
CA ALA A 287 28.73 22.88 0.54
C ALA A 287 29.93 23.14 1.46
N THR A 288 30.45 24.37 1.46
CA THR A 288 31.56 24.78 2.35
C THR A 288 31.15 24.82 3.82
N ALA A 289 29.87 25.07 4.11
CA ALA A 289 29.34 25.12 5.47
C ALA A 289 29.07 23.73 6.07
N GLY A 290 29.12 22.66 5.26
CA GLY A 290 28.87 21.29 5.70
C GLY A 290 27.39 21.06 6.00
N TYR A 291 26.55 20.97 4.96
CA TYR A 291 25.16 20.57 5.11
C TYR A 291 25.04 19.06 4.95
N ASP A 292 24.61 18.41 6.02
CA ASP A 292 24.25 17.00 6.03
C ASP A 292 22.72 16.85 6.03
N LEU A 293 22.20 16.00 5.15
CA LEU A 293 20.76 15.80 5.01
C LEU A 293 20.29 14.75 6.02
N ASP A 294 19.79 15.22 7.15
CA ASP A 294 19.09 14.39 8.12
C ASP A 294 17.56 14.55 7.96
N LEU A 295 16.88 13.44 7.65
CA LEU A 295 15.42 13.42 7.48
C LEU A 295 14.66 13.72 8.79
N ASP A 296 15.20 13.33 9.95
CA ASP A 296 14.60 13.65 11.26
C ASP A 296 14.69 15.15 11.52
N ALA A 297 15.87 15.74 11.30
CA ALA A 297 16.07 17.18 11.43
C ALA A 297 15.21 17.96 10.43
N LEU A 298 15.07 17.46 9.19
CA LEU A 298 14.22 18.05 8.16
C LEU A 298 12.74 18.04 8.58
N PHE A 299 12.27 16.92 9.15
CA PHE A 299 10.91 16.78 9.68
C PHE A 299 10.64 17.72 10.87
N GLU A 300 11.53 17.78 11.85
CA GLU A 300 11.34 18.67 13.00
C GLU A 300 11.40 20.15 12.59
N PHE A 301 12.31 20.51 11.69
CA PHE A 301 12.43 21.89 11.22
C PHE A 301 11.13 22.36 10.57
N GLY A 302 10.60 21.62 9.60
CA GLY A 302 9.39 22.05 8.89
C GLY A 302 8.12 21.86 9.70
N LEU A 303 8.04 20.87 10.60
CA LEU A 303 6.94 20.77 11.57
C LEU A 303 6.82 22.07 12.37
N GLN A 304 7.92 22.55 12.95
CA GLN A 304 7.90 23.78 13.73
C GLN A 304 7.47 24.99 12.88
N ARG A 305 7.93 25.11 11.62
CA ARG A 305 7.51 26.19 10.72
C ARG A 305 6.03 26.13 10.35
N LEU A 306 5.50 24.94 10.10
CA LEU A 306 4.07 24.75 9.80
C LEU A 306 3.20 25.12 11.01
N LEU A 307 3.61 24.76 12.22
CA LEU A 307 2.90 25.13 13.44
C LEU A 307 3.01 26.62 13.75
N ASP A 308 4.14 27.27 13.46
CA ASP A 308 4.26 28.74 13.56
C ASP A 308 3.25 29.44 12.63
N GLY A 309 3.08 28.94 11.41
CA GLY A 309 2.06 29.44 10.47
C GLY A 309 0.63 29.18 10.96
N LEU A 310 0.36 28.01 11.55
CA LEU A 310 -0.96 27.67 12.10
C LEU A 310 -1.31 28.53 13.31
N ALA A 311 -0.31 28.89 14.13
CA ALA A 311 -0.49 29.78 15.27
C ALA A 311 -0.97 31.17 14.84
N ALA A 312 -0.47 31.70 13.72
CA ALA A 312 -0.94 32.97 13.17
C ALA A 312 -2.43 32.91 12.81
N LEU A 313 -2.86 31.84 12.12
CA LEU A 313 -4.26 31.64 11.74
C LEU A 313 -5.21 31.50 12.96
N LEU A 314 -4.77 30.78 13.99
CA LEU A 314 -5.53 30.61 15.23
C LEU A 314 -5.66 31.93 16.02
N ASN A 315 -4.62 32.76 16.00
CA ASN A 315 -4.63 34.06 16.67
C ASN A 315 -5.52 35.07 15.94
N GLU A 316 -5.57 35.03 14.60
CA GLU A 316 -6.47 35.86 13.79
C GLU A 316 -7.95 35.55 14.08
N ASN A 317 -8.31 34.26 14.15
CA ASN A 317 -9.67 33.84 14.47
C ASN A 317 -10.11 34.11 15.93
N SER A 318 -9.16 34.37 16.83
CA SER A 318 -9.46 34.71 18.23
C SER A 318 -9.78 36.21 18.42
N ALA A 319 -9.53 37.03 17.39
CA ALA A 319 -9.72 38.49 17.43
C ALA A 319 -11.07 38.95 16.83
N ASP A 320 -11.82 38.04 16.21
CA ASP A 320 -13.17 38.25 15.64
C ASP A 320 -14.26 37.62 16.53
#